data_AF-A0A965MLD5-F1
#
_entry.id   AF-A0A965MLD5-F1
#
_cell.length_a   1.000
_cell.length_b   1.000
_cell.length_c   1.000
_cell.angle_alpha   90.00
_cell.angle_beta   90.00
_cell.angle_gamma   90.00
#
_symmetry.space_group_name_H-M   'P 1'
#
loop_
_entity.id
_entity.type
_entity.pdbx_description
1 polymer ?
#
loop_
_entity_poly.entity_id
_entity_poly.type
_entity_poly.pdbx_seq_one_letter_code
_entity_poly.pdbx_strand_id
1 'polypeptide(L)' 'MFNVSPEVKAQLLTDRIQALNLEGYQNELNLKLAEALGNQSAVDQATANISAIQAAIETHQQELDDLS' A
#
# COMPACT_ATOMS: atom_id res chain seq x y z
N MET A 1 -3.49 -19.69 16.02
CA MET A 1 -2.43 -18.75 15.61
C MET A 1 -1.33 -19.56 14.93
N PHE A 2 -0.79 -19.10 13.81
CA PHE A 2 0.35 -19.76 13.17
C PHE A 2 1.63 -19.38 13.92
N ASN A 3 2.54 -20.33 14.10
CA ASN A 3 3.83 -20.10 14.77
C ASN A 3 4.88 -19.74 13.72
N VAL A 4 5.10 -18.44 13.53
CA VAL A 4 6.10 -17.87 12.60
C VAL A 4 7.10 -17.10 13.44
N SER A 5 8.41 -17.28 13.18
CA SER A 5 9.44 -16.59 13.96
C SER A 5 9.36 -15.07 13.75
N PRO A 6 9.83 -14.25 14.71
CA PRO A 6 9.86 -12.80 14.56
C PRO A 6 10.58 -12.34 13.29
N GLU A 7 11.69 -12.99 12.92
CA GLU A 7 12.48 -12.66 11.73
C GLU A 7 11.68 -12.93 10.45
N VAL A 8 10.98 -14.06 10.38
CA VAL A 8 10.15 -14.39 9.22
C VAL A 8 8.95 -13.44 9.13
N LYS A 9 8.34 -13.06 10.26
CA LYS A 9 7.26 -12.05 10.27
C LYS A 9 7.76 -10.70 9.77
N ALA A 10 8.92 -10.24 10.24
CA ALA A 10 9.50 -8.97 9.83
C ALA A 10 9.79 -8.94 8.33
N GLN A 11 10.33 -10.03 7.77
CA GLN A 11 10.55 -10.15 6.34
C GLN A 11 9.23 -10.11 5.55
N LEU A 12 8.21 -10.85 5.97
CA LEU A 12 6.91 -10.87 5.30
C LEU A 12 6.23 -9.49 5.31
N LEU A 13 6.31 -8.76 6.42
CA LEU A 13 5.79 -7.40 6.52
C LEU A 13 6.55 -6.44 5.60
N THR A 14 7.88 -6.54 5.57
CA THR A 14 8.74 -5.75 4.68
C THR A 14 8.38 -5.98 3.21
N ASP A 15 8.29 -7.24 2.80
CA ASP A 15 7.91 -7.62 1.43
C ASP A 15 6.51 -7.11 1.08
N ARG A 16 5.57 -7.17 2.04
CA ARG A 16 4.21 -6.68 1.84
C ARG A 16 4.16 -5.16 1.67
N ILE A 17 4.89 -4.42 2.50
CA ILE A 17 5.01 -2.95 2.41
C ILE A 17 5.62 -2.58 1.06
N GLN A 18 6.65 -3.28 0.60
CA GLN A 18 7.24 -3.03 -0.73
C GLN A 18 6.22 -3.26 -1.85
N ALA A 19 5.47 -4.34 -1.81
CA ALA A 19 4.43 -4.62 -2.80
C ALA A 19 3.33 -3.54 -2.82
N LEU A 20 2.88 -3.10 -1.64
CA LEU A 20 1.89 -2.03 -1.51
C LEU A 20 2.41 -0.69 -2.03
N ASN A 21 3.68 -0.37 -1.81
CA ASN A 21 4.29 0.83 -2.38
C ASN A 21 4.28 0.82 -3.92
N LEU A 22 4.57 -0.33 -4.55
CA LEU A 22 4.49 -0.47 -6.01
C LEU A 22 3.05 -0.31 -6.51
N GLU A 23 2.08 -0.88 -5.80
CA GLU A 23 0.65 -0.71 -6.11
C GLU A 23 0.19 0.75 -5.95
N GLY A 24 0.65 1.43 -4.91
CA GLY A 24 0.40 2.85 -4.66
C GLY A 24 0.91 3.70 -5.80
N TYR A 25 2.16 3.49 -6.22
CA TYR A 25 2.74 4.19 -7.37
C TYR A 25 1.97 3.95 -8.67
N GLN A 26 1.51 2.73 -8.91
CA GLN A 26 0.65 2.46 -10.07
C GLN A 26 -0.67 3.25 -10.02
N ASN A 27 -1.27 3.42 -8.83
CA ASN A 27 -2.47 4.25 -8.68
C ASN A 27 -2.16 5.74 -8.87
N GLU A 28 -0.97 6.23 -8.51
CA GLU A 28 -0.55 7.60 -8.84
C GLU A 28 -0.43 7.81 -10.36
N LEU A 29 0.08 6.81 -11.10
CA LEU A 29 0.11 6.86 -12.56
C LEU A 29 -1.30 6.85 -13.16
N ASN A 30 -2.20 6.04 -12.59
CA ASN A 30 -3.61 5.99 -13.01
C ASN A 30 -4.32 7.32 -12.75
N LEU A 31 -4.06 7.95 -11.61
CA LEU A 31 -4.60 9.27 -11.26
C LEU A 31 -4.17 10.32 -12.29
N LYS A 32 -2.86 10.42 -12.57
CA LYS A 32 -2.33 11.35 -13.58
C LYS A 32 -2.96 11.15 -14.96
N LEU A 33 -3.14 9.89 -15.36
CA LEU A 33 -3.79 9.56 -16.62
C LEU A 33 -5.27 9.95 -16.61
N ALA A 34 -6.00 9.67 -15.53
CA ALA A 34 -7.42 10.01 -15.39
C ALA A 34 -7.64 11.52 -15.41
N GLU A 35 -6.79 12.28 -14.71
CA GLU A 35 -6.79 13.75 -14.73
C GLU A 35 -6.55 14.29 -16.14
N ALA A 36 -5.55 13.77 -16.86
CA ALA A 36 -5.25 14.18 -18.22
C ALA A 36 -6.40 13.89 -19.21
N LEU A 37 -7.18 12.84 -18.95
CA LEU A 37 -8.36 12.47 -19.74
C LEU A 37 -9.64 13.16 -19.29
N GLY A 38 -9.62 13.94 -18.20
CA GLY A 38 -10.82 14.55 -17.61
C GLY A 38 -11.83 13.52 -17.08
N ASN A 39 -11.39 12.31 -16.73
CA ASN A 39 -12.25 11.23 -16.25
C ASN A 39 -12.39 11.27 -14.73
N GLN A 40 -13.36 12.05 -14.23
CA GLN A 40 -13.56 12.26 -12.79
C GLN A 40 -13.81 10.95 -12.02
N SER A 41 -14.57 10.00 -12.57
CA SER A 41 -14.82 8.73 -11.89
C SER A 41 -13.53 7.92 -11.68
N ALA A 42 -12.60 7.97 -12.63
CA ALA A 42 -11.31 7.30 -12.49
C ALA A 42 -10.36 8.05 -11.55
N VAL A 43 -10.46 9.39 -11.49
CA VAL A 43 -9.76 10.21 -10.48
C VAL A 43 -10.20 9.80 -9.08
N ASP A 44 -11.51 9.79 -8.82
CA ASP A 44 -12.06 9.47 -7.49
C ASP A 44 -11.65 8.06 -7.04
N GLN A 45 -11.67 7.09 -7.96
CA GLN A 45 -11.25 5.72 -7.68
C GLN A 45 -9.75 5.61 -7.38
N ALA A 46 -8.90 6.27 -8.18
CA ALA A 46 -7.46 6.24 -7.96
C ALA A 46 -7.08 6.90 -6.63
N THR A 47 -7.71 8.04 -6.30
CA THR A 47 -7.53 8.70 -5.00
C THR A 47 -7.96 7.81 -3.84
N ALA A 48 -9.14 7.17 -3.91
CA ALA A 48 -9.59 6.26 -2.86
C ALA A 48 -8.64 5.07 -2.66
N ASN A 49 -8.14 4.50 -3.75
CA ASN A 49 -7.17 3.40 -3.70
C ASN A 49 -5.86 3.84 -3.04
N ILE A 50 -5.32 5.02 -3.41
CA ILE A 50 -4.09 5.55 -2.82
C ILE A 50 -4.24 5.68 -1.30
N SER A 51 -5.34 6.28 -0.83
CA SER A 51 -5.58 6.44 0.61
C SER A 51 -5.71 5.09 1.34
N ALA A 52 -6.38 4.10 0.74
CA ALA A 52 -6.49 2.77 1.33
C ALA A 52 -5.13 2.05 1.41
N ILE A 53 -4.30 2.17 0.37
CA ILE A 53 -2.96 1.59 0.31
C ILE A 53 -2.05 2.22 1.36
N GLN A 54 -2.09 3.56 1.52
CA GLN A 54 -1.33 4.28 2.54
C GLN A 54 -1.66 3.78 3.95
N ALA A 55 -2.95 3.67 4.28
CA ALA A 55 -3.39 3.16 5.58
C ALA A 55 -2.95 1.71 5.83
N ALA A 56 -2.94 0.87 4.78
CA ALA A 56 -2.44 -0.50 4.88
C ALA A 56 -0.93 -0.56 5.12
N ILE A 57 -0.15 0.31 4.46
CA ILE A 57 1.30 0.43 4.70
C ILE A 57 1.56 0.87 6.14
N GLU A 58 0.86 1.89 6.63
CA GLU A 58 1.00 2.37 8.01
C GLU A 58 0.70 1.27 9.03
N THR A 59 -0.34 0.48 8.80
CA THR A 59 -0.70 -0.65 9.66
C THR A 59 0.43 -1.68 9.70
N HIS A 60 0.96 -2.09 8.55
CA HIS A 60 2.05 -3.07 8.51
C HIS A 60 3.39 -2.52 9.00
N GLN A 61 3.64 -1.22 8.84
CA GLN A 61 4.82 -0.58 9.39
C GLN A 61 4.75 -0.56 10.92
N GLN A 62 3.59 -0.23 11.50
CA GLN A 62 3.40 -0.29 12.95
C GLN A 62 3.59 -1.73 13.46
N GLU A 63 3.02 -2.72 12.78
CA GLU A 63 3.24 -4.13 13.14
C GLU A 63 4.72 -4.54 13.07
N LEU A 64 5.47 -4.02 12.09
CA LEU A 64 6.90 -4.28 11.95
C LEU A 64 7.69 -3.62 13.08
N ASP A 65 7.36 -2.36 13.41
CA ASP A 65 8.02 -1.61 14.48
C ASP A 65 7.80 -2.31 15.84
N ASP A 66 6.60 -2.87 16.08
CA ASP A 66 6.24 -3.63 17.27
C ASP A 66 6.99 -4.98 17.42
N LEU A 67 7.66 -5.47 16.36
CA LEU A 67 8.51 -6.67 16.41
C LEU A 67 9.94 -6.38 16.89
N SER A 68 10.33 -5.11 16.96
CA SER A 68 11.68 -4.64 17.32
C SER A 68 11.87 -4.52 18.83
#